data_AF-A0A2V9GPJ2-F1
#
_entry.id   AF-A0A2V9GPJ2-F1
#
_cell.length_a   1.000
_cell.length_b   1.000
_cell.length_c   1.000
_cell.angle_alpha   90.00
_cell.angle_beta   90.00
_cell.angle_gamma   90.00
#
_symmetry.space_group_name_H-M   'P 1'
#
loop_
_entity.id
_entity.type
_entity.pdbx_description
1 polymer ?
#
loop_
_entity_poly.entity_id
_entity_poly.type
_entity_poly.pdbx_seq_one_letter_code
_entity_poly.pdbx_strand_id
1 'polypeptide(L)'
;MLSVYSCKPAPIRRKASLVLSYGLFLLLAALVAGCSRNPEVRKLKYLQQGDLYFEKGKYPEANISYSRALQIDPRFVEAHYKRAQ
;
A
#
# COMPACT_ATOMS: atom_id res chain seq x y z
N MET A 1 14.02 -67.50 -17.16
CA MET A 1 12.56 -67.28 -17.17
C MET A 1 12.26 -66.07 -16.28
N LEU A 2 11.60 -65.05 -16.84
CA LEU A 2 10.98 -63.86 -16.21
C LEU A 2 11.96 -62.88 -15.49
N SER A 3 12.17 -61.62 -15.91
CA SER A 3 11.31 -60.48 -16.30
C SER A 3 10.74 -59.66 -15.13
N VAL A 4 10.83 -58.32 -15.28
CA VAL A 4 10.20 -57.20 -14.53
C VAL A 4 11.06 -56.53 -13.42
N TYR A 5 11.83 -55.45 -13.72
CA TYR A 5 11.48 -54.01 -13.89
C TYR A 5 11.00 -53.36 -12.56
N SER A 6 11.54 -52.29 -11.95
CA SER A 6 12.01 -50.94 -12.39
C SER A 6 12.96 -50.32 -11.32
N CYS A 7 14.07 -49.64 -11.64
CA CYS A 7 14.22 -48.20 -12.01
C CYS A 7 13.63 -47.24 -10.92
N LYS A 8 14.32 -46.33 -10.21
CA LYS A 8 15.47 -45.43 -10.45
C LYS A 8 16.12 -44.94 -9.12
N PRO A 9 17.38 -44.45 -9.12
CA PRO A 9 17.96 -43.64 -8.03
C PRO A 9 17.92 -42.13 -8.34
N ALA A 10 17.66 -41.28 -7.33
CA ALA A 10 18.35 -40.00 -7.05
C ALA A 10 17.57 -39.13 -6.05
N PRO A 11 18.16 -38.79 -4.89
CA PRO A 11 17.65 -37.68 -4.10
C PRO A 11 18.71 -36.61 -3.76
N ILE A 12 18.30 -35.33 -3.95
CA ILE A 12 18.36 -34.21 -2.97
C ILE A 12 19.49 -33.13 -3.02
N ARG A 13 19.03 -31.86 -2.84
CA ARG A 13 19.66 -30.64 -2.21
C ARG A 13 20.80 -29.87 -2.91
N ARG A 14 20.46 -28.93 -3.82
CA ARG A 14 21.26 -27.68 -3.98
C ARG A 14 20.43 -26.41 -4.27
N LYS A 15 19.25 -26.52 -4.90
CA LYS A 15 18.46 -25.35 -5.32
C LYS A 15 17.59 -24.71 -4.22
N ALA A 16 17.33 -25.42 -3.13
CA ALA A 16 16.46 -24.95 -2.05
C ALA A 16 17.03 -23.74 -1.29
N SER A 17 18.35 -23.68 -1.06
CA SER A 17 18.98 -22.56 -0.31
C SER A 17 18.94 -21.22 -1.05
N LEU A 18 19.04 -21.24 -2.39
CA LEU A 18 18.94 -20.03 -3.23
C LEU A 18 17.50 -19.53 -3.35
N VAL A 19 16.52 -20.44 -3.39
CA VAL A 19 15.09 -20.09 -3.40
C VAL A 19 14.64 -19.56 -2.03
N LEU A 20 15.18 -20.11 -0.93
CA LEU A 20 14.96 -19.61 0.43
C LEU A 20 15.57 -18.22 0.64
N SER A 21 16.77 -17.94 0.11
CA SER A 21 17.39 -16.61 0.23
C SER A 21 16.68 -15.56 -0.62
N TYR A 22 16.29 -15.90 -1.86
CA TYR A 22 15.51 -14.99 -2.72
C TYR A 22 14.10 -14.75 -2.17
N GLY A 23 13.48 -15.79 -1.61
CA GLY A 23 12.20 -15.69 -0.90
C GLY A 23 12.30 -14.79 0.32
N LEU A 24 13.34 -14.94 1.15
CA LEU A 24 13.58 -14.08 2.31
C LEU A 24 13.84 -12.62 1.91
N PHE A 25 14.60 -12.39 0.84
CA PHE A 25 14.88 -11.06 0.31
C PHE A 25 13.61 -10.38 -0.25
N LEU A 26 12.77 -11.12 -0.97
CA LEU A 26 11.47 -10.62 -1.44
C LEU A 26 10.51 -10.32 -0.27
N LEU A 27 10.55 -11.12 0.78
CA LEU A 27 9.71 -10.94 1.97
C LEU A 27 10.15 -9.72 2.80
N LEU A 28 11.46 -9.51 2.94
CA LEU A 28 12.07 -8.28 3.50
C LEU A 28 11.74 -7.05 2.65
N ALA A 29 11.84 -7.14 1.32
CA ALA A 29 11.50 -6.04 0.43
C ALA A 29 10.00 -5.68 0.51
N ALA A 30 9.12 -6.68 0.64
CA ALA A 30 7.68 -6.47 0.82
C ALA A 30 7.35 -5.81 2.17
N LEU A 31 8.07 -6.16 3.24
CA LEU A 31 7.96 -5.51 4.55
C LEU A 31 8.35 -4.01 4.47
N VAL A 32 9.44 -3.68 3.76
CA VAL A 32 9.87 -2.29 3.58
C VAL A 32 8.90 -1.49 2.68
N ALA A 33 8.37 -2.11 1.64
CA ALA A 33 7.37 -1.48 0.76
C ALA A 33 6.01 -1.27 1.46
N GLY A 34 5.66 -2.13 2.43
CA GLY A 34 4.46 -2.00 3.26
C GLY A 34 4.50 -0.86 4.28
N CYS A 35 5.70 -0.50 4.75
CA CYS A 35 5.87 0.51 5.80
C CYS A 35 5.79 1.98 5.33
N SER A 36 5.64 2.27 4.02
CA SER A 36 5.86 3.63 3.51
C SER A 36 4.75 4.22 2.65
N ARG A 37 3.51 3.68 2.69
CA ARG A 37 2.38 4.39 2.07
C ARG A 37 1.82 5.44 3.03
N ASN A 38 2.66 6.42 3.35
CA ASN A 38 2.38 7.48 4.33
C ASN A 38 1.03 8.13 4.01
N PRO A 39 -0.02 7.87 4.83
CA PRO A 39 -1.36 8.40 4.58
C PRO A 39 -1.39 9.93 4.69
N GLU A 40 -0.36 10.50 5.32
CA GLU A 40 -0.16 11.92 5.55
C GLU A 40 -0.06 12.77 4.27
N VAL A 41 0.60 12.26 3.24
CA VAL A 41 0.74 13.01 1.98
C VAL A 41 -0.59 13.06 1.22
N ARG A 42 -1.40 11.99 1.33
CA ARG A 42 -2.69 11.93 0.64
C ARG A 42 -3.71 12.90 1.25
N LYS A 43 -3.81 12.97 2.59
CA LYS A 43 -4.75 13.91 3.25
C LYS A 43 -4.42 15.38 2.95
N LEU A 44 -3.13 15.74 2.93
CA LEU A 44 -2.67 17.10 2.61
C LEU A 44 -3.06 17.52 1.19
N LYS A 45 -2.96 16.60 0.22
CA LYS A 45 -3.35 16.87 -1.16
C LYS A 45 -4.83 17.25 -1.30
N TYR A 46 -5.71 16.55 -0.59
CA TYR A 46 -7.14 16.85 -0.62
C TYR A 46 -7.48 18.14 0.12
N LEU A 47 -6.75 18.48 1.18
CA LEU A 47 -6.87 19.77 1.85
C LEU A 47 -6.51 20.90 0.88
N GLN A 48 -5.34 20.83 0.24
CA GLN A 48 -4.93 21.86 -0.74
C GLN A 48 -5.91 21.99 -1.90
N GLN A 49 -6.48 20.88 -2.38
CA GLN A 49 -7.55 20.94 -3.37
C GLN A 49 -8.79 21.67 -2.84
N GLY A 50 -9.21 21.37 -1.60
CA GLY A 50 -10.31 22.07 -0.95
C GLY A 50 -10.06 23.57 -0.83
N ASP A 51 -8.85 23.97 -0.45
CA ASP A 51 -8.43 25.38 -0.37
C ASP A 51 -8.52 26.06 -1.74
N LEU A 52 -8.00 25.41 -2.79
CA LEU A 52 -8.09 25.93 -4.16
C LEU A 52 -9.55 26.08 -4.64
N TYR A 53 -10.46 25.20 -4.21
CA TYR A 53 -11.88 25.35 -4.52
C TYR A 53 -12.53 26.47 -3.70
N PHE A 54 -12.14 26.61 -2.44
CA PHE A 54 -12.60 27.67 -1.55
C PHE A 54 -12.21 29.06 -2.08
N GLU A 55 -10.96 29.23 -2.51
CA GLU A 55 -10.47 30.47 -3.14
C GLU A 55 -11.20 30.79 -4.45
N LYS A 56 -11.69 29.77 -5.16
CA LYS A 56 -12.48 29.92 -6.40
C LYS A 56 -13.97 30.18 -6.14
N GLY A 57 -14.41 30.28 -4.88
CA GLY A 57 -15.81 30.41 -4.50
C GLY A 57 -16.64 29.14 -4.71
N LYS A 58 -15.97 28.00 -4.94
CA LYS A 58 -16.57 26.68 -5.16
C LYS A 58 -16.69 25.92 -3.85
N TYR A 59 -17.49 26.46 -2.93
CA TYR A 59 -17.72 25.89 -1.60
C TYR A 59 -18.23 24.44 -1.61
N PRO A 60 -19.17 24.02 -2.48
CA PRO A 60 -19.64 22.63 -2.47
C PRO A 60 -18.52 21.64 -2.86
N GLU A 61 -17.69 21.96 -3.85
CA GLU A 61 -16.55 21.13 -4.24
C GLU A 61 -15.43 21.13 -3.19
N ALA A 62 -15.24 22.24 -2.49
CA ALA A 62 -14.31 22.33 -1.36
C ALA A 62 -14.73 21.37 -0.23
N ASN A 63 -16.01 21.37 0.15
CA ASN A 63 -16.55 20.48 1.18
C ASN A 63 -16.39 18.99 0.83
N ILE A 64 -16.59 18.62 -0.45
CA ILE A 64 -16.33 17.26 -0.94
C ILE A 64 -14.84 16.91 -0.78
N SER A 65 -13.94 17.84 -1.11
CA SER A 65 -12.49 17.64 -1.03
C SER A 65 -12.04 17.46 0.43
N TYR A 66 -12.51 18.30 1.35
CA TYR A 66 -12.25 18.12 2.78
C TYR A 66 -12.82 16.81 3.32
N SER A 67 -14.02 16.40 2.87
CA SER A 67 -14.60 15.11 3.23
C SER A 67 -13.74 13.93 2.78
N ARG A 68 -13.05 14.03 1.63
CA ARG A 68 -12.09 13.00 1.21
C ARG A 68 -10.82 12.99 2.07
N ALA A 69 -10.35 14.16 2.51
CA ALA A 69 -9.24 14.25 3.45
C ALA A 69 -9.57 13.54 4.78
N LEU A 70 -10.79 13.74 5.29
CA LEU A 70 -11.31 13.10 6.50
C LEU A 70 -11.54 11.59 6.35
N GLN A 71 -11.85 11.10 5.16
CA GLN A 71 -11.94 9.64 4.90
C GLN A 71 -10.57 8.95 5.02
N ILE A 72 -9.49 9.67 4.73
CA ILE A 72 -8.12 9.14 4.81
C ILE A 72 -7.59 9.22 6.24
N ASP A 73 -7.82 10.35 6.88
CA ASP A 73 -7.48 10.57 8.28
C ASP A 73 -8.66 11.23 9.00
N PRO A 74 -9.50 10.42 9.69
CA PRO A 74 -10.66 10.94 10.43
C PRO A 74 -10.29 11.91 11.54
N ARG A 75 -9.02 11.91 11.99
CA ARG A 75 -8.51 12.77 13.07
C ARG A 75 -7.86 14.05 12.55
N PHE A 76 -7.98 14.33 11.25
CA PHE A 76 -7.35 15.50 10.65
C PHE A 76 -8.11 16.79 11.00
N VAL A 77 -7.66 17.44 12.06
CA VAL A 77 -8.29 18.63 12.67
C VAL A 77 -8.48 19.75 11.66
N GLU A 78 -7.47 20.02 10.83
CA GLU A 78 -7.49 21.10 9.85
C GLU A 78 -8.63 20.92 8.83
N ALA A 79 -8.81 19.71 8.30
CA ALA A 79 -9.91 19.43 7.37
C ALA A 79 -11.29 19.48 8.04
N HIS A 80 -11.41 19.13 9.33
CA HIS A 80 -12.67 19.29 10.07
C HIS A 80 -13.04 20.77 10.21
N TYR A 81 -12.06 21.61 10.54
CA TYR A 81 -12.27 23.05 10.69
C TYR A 81 -12.68 23.69 9.35
N LYS A 82 -11.92 23.44 8.28
CA LYS A 82 -12.20 24.01 6.96
C LYS A 82 -13.49 23.49 6.32
N ARG A 83 -13.98 22.32 6.74
CA ARG A 83 -15.26 21.78 6.27
C ARG A 83 -16.47 22.44 6.94
N ALA A 84 -16.30 22.97 8.15
CA ALA A 84 -17.37 23.62 8.91
C ALA A 84 -17.53 25.11 8.57
N GLN A 85 -16.57 25.68 7.84
CA GLN A 85 -16.53 27.07 7.38
C GLN A 85 -17.32 27.26 6.09
#